data_AF-A0A7F8QHL7-F1
#
_entry.id   AF-A0A7F8QHL7-F1
#
_cell.length_a   1.000
_cell.length_b   1.000
_cell.length_c   1.000
_cell.angle_alpha   90.00
_cell.angle_beta   90.00
_cell.angle_gamma   90.00
#
_symmetry.space_group_name_H-M   'P 1'
#
loop_
_entity.id
_entity.type
_entity.pdbx_description
1 polymer ?
#
loop_
_entity_poly.entity_id
_entity_poly.type
_entity_poly.pdbx_seq_one_letter_code
_entity_poly.pdbx_strand_id
1 'polypeptide(L)'
;MSKSLAAEWGRYGLRFNVIQPGPIKTKGAFSRLDPTGTFEKEVIARIPCGRLGTVEELANLAAFLCSDYASWINGAVIRFDGGEEVFISGEFNSLRKVTKEQWDIMEGLIRKTKGS
;
A
#
# COMPACT_ATOMS: atom_id res chain seq x y z
N MET A 1 -0.25 -4.73 20.33
CA MET A 1 0.64 -3.97 21.26
C MET A 1 0.45 -2.47 21.12
N SER A 2 0.82 -1.83 20.00
CA SER A 2 0.79 -0.34 19.89
C SER A 2 -0.56 0.31 20.19
N LYS A 3 -1.68 -0.24 19.71
CA LYS A 3 -3.02 0.29 20.03
C LYS A 3 -3.37 0.20 21.52
N SER A 4 -2.97 -0.88 22.19
CA SER A 4 -3.21 -1.08 23.61
C SER A 4 -2.41 -0.09 24.45
N LEU A 5 -1.10 0.05 24.16
CA LEU A 5 -0.23 0.98 24.88
C LEU A 5 -0.54 2.44 24.58
N ALA A 6 -1.03 2.77 23.38
CA ALA A 6 -1.53 4.10 23.04
C ALA A 6 -2.64 4.55 24.00
N ALA A 7 -3.55 3.64 24.36
CA ALA A 7 -4.64 3.92 25.30
C ALA A 7 -4.15 3.92 26.76
N GLU A 8 -3.34 2.93 27.16
CA GLU A 8 -2.95 2.72 28.56
C GLU A 8 -1.92 3.75 29.04
N TRP A 9 -0.93 4.10 28.19
CA TRP A 9 0.24 4.88 28.60
C TRP A 9 0.21 6.33 28.13
N GLY A 10 -0.88 6.78 27.52
CA GLY A 10 -1.10 8.20 27.24
C GLY A 10 -0.96 9.08 28.50
N ARG A 11 -1.38 8.57 29.67
CA ARG A 11 -1.22 9.22 30.98
C ARG A 11 0.24 9.47 31.38
N TYR A 12 1.20 8.77 30.77
CA TYR A 12 2.64 8.95 31.00
C TYR A 12 3.30 9.84 29.94
N GLY A 13 2.51 10.46 29.06
CA GLY A 13 3.02 11.27 27.94
C GLY A 13 3.59 10.44 26.79
N LEU A 14 3.31 9.13 26.75
CA LEU A 14 3.75 8.24 25.68
C LEU A 14 2.69 8.13 24.57
N ARG A 15 3.18 7.96 23.34
CA ARG A 15 2.34 7.83 22.14
C ARG A 15 2.91 6.76 21.22
N PHE A 16 2.03 5.98 20.59
CA PHE A 16 2.37 4.78 19.83
C PHE A 16 1.66 4.80 18.48
N ASN A 17 2.43 4.72 17.39
CA ASN A 17 1.91 4.64 16.03
C ASN A 17 2.61 3.50 15.27
N VAL A 18 2.02 3.07 14.15
CA VAL A 18 2.55 1.99 13.31
C VAL A 18 2.59 2.45 11.86
N ILE A 19 3.68 2.15 11.16
CA ILE A 19 3.78 2.25 9.70
C ILE A 19 3.71 0.82 9.14
N GLN A 20 2.88 0.61 8.12
CA GLN A 20 2.76 -0.64 7.36
C GLN A 20 3.35 -0.42 5.96
N PRO A 21 4.67 -0.64 5.79
CA PRO A 21 5.32 -0.41 4.50
C PRO A 21 4.98 -1.54 3.52
N GLY A 22 4.78 -1.15 2.25
CA GLY A 22 4.91 -2.07 1.13
C GLY A 22 6.38 -2.28 0.72
N PRO A 23 6.64 -2.79 -0.48
CA PRO A 23 7.98 -3.01 -1.02
C PRO A 23 8.80 -1.71 -1.12
N ILE A 24 9.89 -1.66 -0.34
CA ILE A 24 10.87 -0.57 -0.35
C ILE A 24 12.13 -1.01 -1.07
N LYS A 25 12.62 -0.19 -1.99
CA LYS A 25 13.84 -0.47 -2.76
C LYS A 25 15.06 -0.47 -1.85
N THR A 26 15.72 -1.62 -1.72
CA THR A 26 16.97 -1.77 -0.95
C THR A 26 18.01 -2.56 -1.75
N LYS A 27 19.30 -2.26 -1.55
CA LYS A 27 20.38 -2.94 -2.27
C LYS A 27 20.37 -4.46 -2.04
N GLY A 28 20.10 -4.91 -0.82
CA GLY A 28 20.26 -6.31 -0.43
C GLY A 28 19.14 -7.25 -0.87
N ALA A 29 17.88 -6.79 -0.88
CA ALA A 29 16.74 -7.63 -1.19
C ALA A 29 16.65 -7.94 -2.70
N PHE A 30 16.81 -6.93 -3.54
CA PHE A 30 16.58 -7.08 -4.98
C PHE A 30 17.78 -7.70 -5.71
N SER A 31 19.02 -7.34 -5.34
CA SER A 31 20.20 -7.85 -6.06
C SER A 31 20.50 -9.32 -5.79
N ARG A 32 19.99 -9.90 -4.68
CA ARG A 32 20.24 -11.28 -4.29
C ARG A 32 19.08 -12.23 -4.61
N LEU A 33 17.85 -11.73 -4.54
CA LEU A 33 16.65 -12.55 -4.74
C LEU A 33 16.07 -12.43 -6.16
N ASP A 34 16.41 -11.38 -6.91
CA ASP A 34 15.89 -11.12 -8.26
C ASP A 34 17.01 -10.75 -9.24
N PRO A 35 17.95 -11.66 -9.53
CA PRO A 35 19.08 -11.38 -10.42
C PRO A 35 18.64 -11.03 -11.86
N THR A 36 17.42 -11.39 -12.25
CA THR A 36 16.82 -11.13 -13.57
C THR A 36 15.96 -9.87 -13.62
N GLY A 37 15.64 -9.24 -12.48
CA GLY A 37 14.77 -8.07 -12.40
C GLY A 37 13.30 -8.37 -12.74
N THR A 38 12.91 -9.64 -12.80
CA THR A 38 11.56 -10.08 -13.16
C THR A 38 10.59 -9.91 -11.99
N PHE A 39 11.04 -10.23 -10.78
CA PHE A 39 10.22 -10.10 -9.58
C PHE A 39 9.93 -8.63 -9.26
N GLU A 40 10.91 -7.71 -9.41
CA GLU A 40 10.69 -6.27 -9.24
C GLU A 40 9.59 -5.75 -10.18
N LYS A 41 9.58 -6.20 -11.44
CA LYS A 41 8.53 -5.81 -12.41
C LYS A 41 7.15 -6.32 -12.02
N GLU A 42 7.05 -7.56 -11.57
CA GLU A 42 5.78 -8.14 -11.12
C GLU A 42 5.24 -7.45 -9.87
N VAL A 43 6.12 -7.12 -8.93
CA VAL A 43 5.78 -6.34 -7.73
C VAL A 43 5.28 -4.95 -8.11
N ILE A 44 6.00 -4.23 -8.99
CA ILE A 44 5.56 -2.92 -9.46
C ILE A 44 4.20 -3.00 -10.16
N ALA A 45 3.94 -4.06 -10.92
CA ALA A 45 2.68 -4.24 -11.63
C ALA A 45 1.46 -4.31 -10.70
N ARG A 46 1.60 -4.66 -9.42
CA ARG A 46 0.51 -4.66 -8.43
C ARG A 46 0.47 -3.41 -7.54
N ILE A 47 1.36 -2.45 -7.74
CA ILE A 47 1.38 -1.18 -6.99
C ILE A 47 0.74 -0.07 -7.85
N PRO A 48 -0.40 0.52 -7.44
CA PRO A 48 -1.04 1.63 -8.16
C PRO A 48 -0.13 2.83 -8.42
N CYS A 49 0.75 3.19 -7.48
CA CYS A 49 1.74 4.25 -7.68
C CYS A 49 2.84 3.92 -8.71
N GLY A 50 2.89 2.70 -9.24
CA GLY A 50 3.75 2.31 -10.37
C GLY A 50 5.25 2.25 -10.04
N ARG A 51 5.63 2.22 -8.76
CA ARG A 51 7.03 2.11 -8.31
C ARG A 51 7.11 1.54 -6.89
N LEU A 52 8.31 1.09 -6.53
CA LEU A 52 8.67 0.82 -5.13
C LEU A 52 8.79 2.13 -4.34
N GLY A 53 8.55 2.04 -3.03
CA GLY A 53 8.90 3.14 -2.12
C GLY A 53 10.43 3.24 -1.93
N THR A 54 10.89 4.39 -1.47
CA THR A 54 12.30 4.62 -1.11
C THR A 54 12.50 4.65 0.40
N VAL A 55 13.74 4.43 0.86
CA VAL A 55 14.08 4.48 2.29
C VAL A 55 13.90 5.89 2.82
N GLU A 56 14.22 6.90 2.03
CA GLU A 56 14.13 8.32 2.37
C GLU A 56 12.67 8.74 2.56
N GLU A 57 11.74 8.26 1.73
CA GLU A 57 10.32 8.54 1.91
C GLU A 57 9.76 7.88 3.18
N LEU A 58 10.15 6.63 3.47
CA LEU A 58 9.77 5.96 4.71
C LEU A 58 10.36 6.69 5.93
N ALA A 59 11.61 7.14 5.84
CA ALA A 59 12.29 7.89 6.89
C ALA A 59 11.61 9.24 7.15
N ASN A 60 11.15 9.94 6.11
CA ASN A 60 10.39 11.17 6.26
C ASN A 60 9.07 10.95 7.01
N LEU A 61 8.32 9.88 6.68
CA LEU A 61 7.09 9.53 7.40
C LEU A 61 7.38 9.18 8.86
N ALA A 62 8.44 8.39 9.12
CA ALA A 62 8.86 8.04 10.47
C ALA A 62 9.25 9.30 11.28
N ALA A 63 10.08 10.18 10.69
CA ALA A 63 10.50 11.42 11.33
C ALA A 63 9.32 12.33 11.67
N PHE A 64 8.36 12.49 10.75
CA PHE A 64 7.12 13.21 11.01
C PHE A 64 6.37 12.62 12.20
N LEU A 65 6.12 11.30 12.20
CA LEU A 65 5.41 10.62 13.29
C LEU A 65 6.14 10.68 14.63
N CYS A 66 7.47 10.78 14.63
CA CYS A 66 8.27 10.94 15.83
C CYS A 66 8.41 12.40 16.30
N SER A 67 8.09 13.39 15.45
CA SER A 67 8.19 14.82 15.78
C SER A 67 7.01 15.34 16.62
N ASP A 68 7.16 16.54 17.18
CA ASP A 68 6.09 17.25 17.90
C ASP A 68 4.96 17.75 16.98
N TYR A 69 5.22 17.87 15.67
CA TYR A 69 4.18 18.16 14.67
C TYR A 69 3.10 17.06 14.63
N ALA A 70 3.43 15.85 15.09
CA ALA A 70 2.52 14.72 15.22
C ALA A 70 2.17 14.41 16.69
N SER A 71 2.32 15.37 17.61
CA SER A 71 2.09 15.18 19.06
C SER A 71 0.69 14.66 19.40
N TRP A 72 -0.30 14.94 18.54
CA TRP A 72 -1.69 14.49 18.72
C TRP A 72 -2.07 13.23 17.90
N ILE A 73 -1.12 12.67 17.15
CA ILE A 73 -1.32 11.39 16.45
C ILE A 73 -0.90 10.26 17.41
N ASN A 74 -1.87 9.50 17.89
CA ASN A 74 -1.66 8.37 18.80
C ASN A 74 -2.61 7.20 18.48
N GLY A 75 -2.08 5.98 18.42
CA GLY A 75 -2.82 4.76 18.07
C GLY A 75 -3.01 4.54 16.56
N ALA A 76 -2.41 5.39 15.72
CA ALA A 76 -2.59 5.32 14.28
C ALA A 76 -1.86 4.13 13.65
N VAL A 77 -2.43 3.62 12.56
CA VAL A 77 -1.79 2.64 11.68
C VAL A 77 -1.83 3.21 10.27
N ILE A 78 -0.66 3.50 9.70
CA ILE A 78 -0.53 4.20 8.43
C ILE A 78 0.06 3.24 7.40
N ARG A 79 -0.72 2.95 6.35
CA ARG A 79 -0.20 2.22 5.19
C ARG A 79 0.72 3.12 4.37
N PHE A 80 1.88 2.58 4.04
CA PHE A 80 2.91 3.21 3.22
C PHE A 80 3.32 2.23 2.12
N ASP A 81 2.38 1.93 1.22
CA ASP A 81 2.45 0.78 0.30
C ASP A 81 2.20 1.16 -1.16
N GLY A 82 2.13 2.46 -1.49
CA GLY A 82 1.80 2.92 -2.84
C GLY A 82 0.44 2.44 -3.35
N GLY A 83 -0.47 2.05 -2.44
CA GLY A 83 -1.78 1.49 -2.75
C GLY A 83 -1.79 -0.02 -3.00
N GLU A 84 -0.71 -0.74 -2.75
CA GLU A 84 -0.63 -2.19 -3.02
C GLU A 84 -1.72 -2.98 -2.29
N GLU A 85 -1.91 -2.76 -0.97
CA GLU A 85 -2.84 -3.58 -0.17
C GLU A 85 -4.27 -3.48 -0.73
N VAL A 86 -4.74 -2.26 -0.98
CA VAL A 86 -6.08 -2.04 -1.53
C VAL A 86 -6.21 -2.52 -2.98
N PHE A 87 -5.10 -2.59 -3.71
CA PHE A 87 -5.10 -3.16 -5.06
C PHE A 87 -5.28 -4.68 -4.99
N ILE A 88 -4.47 -5.38 -4.19
CA ILE A 88 -4.50 -6.84 -4.12
C ILE A 88 -5.72 -7.38 -3.36
N SER A 89 -6.26 -6.63 -2.41
CA SER A 89 -7.42 -7.05 -1.61
C SER A 89 -8.75 -6.81 -2.32
N GLY A 90 -8.76 -6.03 -3.40
CA GLY A 90 -10.00 -5.71 -4.13
C GLY A 90 -10.35 -6.80 -5.13
N GLU A 91 -11.53 -7.39 -4.95
CA GLU A 91 -12.04 -8.54 -5.72
C GLU A 91 -11.94 -8.34 -7.24
N PHE A 92 -12.32 -7.16 -7.73
CA PHE A 92 -12.40 -6.86 -9.16
C PHE A 92 -11.25 -6.00 -9.69
N ASN A 93 -10.22 -5.73 -8.88
CA ASN A 93 -9.11 -4.88 -9.31
C ASN A 93 -8.24 -5.52 -10.41
N SER A 94 -8.36 -6.84 -10.61
CA SER A 94 -7.76 -7.53 -11.75
C SER A 94 -8.31 -7.05 -13.10
N LEU A 95 -9.53 -6.49 -13.14
CA LEU A 95 -10.16 -5.93 -14.33
C LEU A 95 -9.46 -4.67 -14.86
N ARG A 96 -8.51 -4.11 -14.12
CA ARG A 96 -7.58 -3.06 -14.63
C ARG A 96 -6.90 -3.45 -15.94
N LYS A 97 -6.68 -4.74 -16.19
CA LYS A 97 -6.02 -5.23 -17.42
C LYS A 97 -6.94 -5.21 -18.64
N VAL A 98 -8.25 -5.07 -18.43
CA VAL A 98 -9.25 -5.06 -19.50
C VAL A 98 -9.12 -3.76 -20.29
N THR A 99 -8.98 -3.87 -21.61
CA THR A 99 -8.93 -2.71 -22.50
C THR A 99 -10.31 -2.09 -22.68
N LYS A 100 -10.37 -0.87 -23.22
CA LYS A 100 -11.63 -0.18 -23.47
C LYS A 100 -12.55 -0.99 -24.40
N GLU A 101 -11.99 -1.59 -25.43
CA GLU A 101 -12.74 -2.38 -26.42
C GLU A 101 -13.33 -3.64 -25.78
N GLN A 102 -12.58 -4.27 -24.87
CA GLN A 102 -13.07 -5.42 -24.11
C GLN A 102 -14.19 -5.03 -23.14
N TRP A 103 -14.10 -3.85 -22.54
CA TRP A 103 -15.17 -3.29 -21.71
C TRP A 103 -16.46 -3.06 -22.50
N ASP A 104 -16.36 -2.46 -23.70
CA ASP A 104 -17.52 -2.20 -24.57
C ASP A 104 -18.26 -3.50 -24.93
N ILE A 105 -17.51 -4.59 -25.20
CA ILE A 105 -18.07 -5.92 -25.47
C ILE A 105 -18.80 -6.48 -24.24
N MET A 106 -18.16 -6.45 -23.06
CA MET A 106 -18.76 -6.97 -21.82
C MET A 106 -20.03 -6.21 -21.43
N GLU A 107 -20.01 -4.88 -21.56
CA GLU A 107 -21.17 -4.04 -21.28
C GLU A 107 -22.34 -4.40 -22.20
N GLY A 108 -22.08 -4.60 -23.50
CA GLY A 108 -23.08 -5.01 -24.47
C GLY A 108 -23.73 -6.36 -24.14
N LEU A 109 -22.95 -7.32 -23.61
CA LEU A 109 -23.47 -8.61 -23.16
C LEU A 109 -24.34 -8.47 -21.90
N ILE A 110 -23.86 -7.76 -20.87
CA ILE A 110 -24.59 -7.56 -19.60
C ILE A 110 -25.93 -6.88 -19.83
N ARG A 111 -25.98 -5.85 -20.69
CA ARG A 111 -27.22 -5.13 -21.02
C ARG A 111 -28.26 -6.03 -21.71
N LYS A 112 -27.83 -7.01 -22.50
CA LYS A 112 -28.72 -7.99 -23.14
C LYS A 112 -29.30 -9.01 -22.15
N THR A 113 -28.56 -9.33 -21.08
CA THR A 113 -29.01 -10.27 -20.04
C THR A 113 -30.08 -9.68 -19.12
N LYS A 114 -30.16 -8.35 -18.96
CA LYS A 114 -31.18 -7.69 -18.10
C LYS A 114 -32.63 -7.73 -18.66
N GLY A 115 -32.88 -8.47 -19.74
CA GLY A 115 -34.19 -8.60 -20.39
C GLY A 115 -34.88 -9.96 -20.22
N SER A 116 -34.48 -10.79 -19.24
CA SER A 116 -35.09 -12.09 -18.91
C SER A 116 -35.56 -12.14 -17.46
#